data_AF-A6GIJ2-F1
#
_entry.id   AF-A6GIJ2-F1
#
_cell.length_a   1.000
_cell.length_b   1.000
_cell.length_c   1.000
_cell.angle_alpha   90.00
_cell.angle_beta   90.00
_cell.angle_gamma   90.00
#
_symmetry.space_group_name_H-M   'P 1'
#
loop_
_entity.id
_entity.type
_entity.pdbx_description
1 polymer ?
#
loop_
_entity_poly.entity_id
_entity_poly.type
_entity_poly.pdbx_seq_one_letter_code
_entity_poly.pdbx_strand_id
1 'polypeptide(L)'
;MALGLILLATAVGGGTYLYAKSKQATTGTAAVAGAATGAGAAGAVLLVQAALPILIVAGIIGLPAAGIYYIGKARGERKALGPGRRDY
;
A
#
# COMPACT_ATOMS: atom_id res chain seq x y z
N MET A 1 2.95 -14.57 -15.46
CA MET A 1 2.30 -14.03 -14.24
C MET A 1 1.49 -15.08 -13.49
N ALA A 2 0.64 -15.88 -14.16
CA ALA A 2 -0.20 -16.89 -13.50
C ALA A 2 0.61 -17.91 -12.66
N LEU A 3 1.72 -18.43 -13.17
CA LEU A 3 2.56 -19.40 -12.44
C LEU A 3 3.10 -18.84 -11.11
N GLY A 4 3.51 -17.56 -11.08
CA GLY A 4 4.01 -16.92 -9.86
C GLY A 4 2.92 -16.69 -8.81
N LEU A 5 1.71 -16.32 -9.25
CA LEU A 5 0.55 -16.19 -8.36
C LEU A 5 0.11 -17.55 -7.80
N ILE A 6 0.15 -18.60 -8.63
CA ILE A 6 -0.12 -19.96 -8.20
C ILE A 6 0.92 -20.39 -7.15
N LEU A 7 2.22 -20.25 -7.42
CA LEU A 7 3.26 -20.59 -6.46
C LEU A 7 3.13 -19.83 -5.14
N LEU A 8 2.81 -18.53 -5.18
CA LEU A 8 2.56 -17.72 -3.99
C LEU A 8 1.33 -18.21 -3.23
N ALA A 9 0.21 -18.46 -3.92
CA ALA A 9 -1.01 -18.96 -3.31
C ALA A 9 -0.79 -20.32 -2.65
N THR A 10 -0.04 -21.22 -3.30
CA THR A 10 0.27 -22.54 -2.75
C THR A 10 1.23 -22.45 -1.56
N ALA A 11 2.24 -21.58 -1.61
CA ALA A 11 3.18 -21.39 -0.50
C ALA A 11 2.49 -20.79 0.73
N VAL A 12 1.67 -19.75 0.54
CA VAL A 12 0.91 -19.11 1.62
C VAL A 12 -0.17 -20.06 2.14
N GLY A 13 -0.97 -20.66 1.26
CA GLY A 13 -2.03 -21.58 1.66
C GLY A 13 -1.53 -22.85 2.34
N GLY A 14 -0.42 -23.42 1.83
CA GLY A 14 0.26 -24.55 2.46
C GLY A 14 0.87 -24.19 3.82
N GLY A 15 1.47 -23.01 3.93
CA GLY A 15 2.00 -22.49 5.19
C GLY A 15 0.90 -22.26 6.24
N THR A 16 -0.23 -21.68 5.84
CA THR A 16 -1.38 -21.47 6.73
C THR A 16 -2.03 -22.79 7.14
N TYR A 17 -2.10 -23.79 6.25
CA TYR A 17 -2.57 -25.12 6.61
C TYR A 17 -1.70 -25.76 7.69
N LEU A 18 -0.37 -25.73 7.52
CA LEU A 18 0.57 -26.25 8.53
C LEU A 18 0.49 -25.48 9.86
N TYR A 19 0.33 -24.16 9.79
CA TYR A 19 0.14 -23.33 10.98
C TYR A 19 -1.17 -23.63 11.71
N ALA A 20 -2.28 -23.81 10.98
CA ALA A 20 -3.56 -24.18 11.59
C ALA A 20 -3.47 -25.57 12.24
N LYS A 21 -2.78 -26.52 11.60
CA LYS A 21 -2.55 -27.86 12.16
C LYS A 21 -1.67 -27.82 13.42
N SER A 22 -0.66 -26.94 13.47
CA SER A 22 0.18 -26.76 14.67
C SER A 22 -0.60 -26.15 15.84
N LYS A 23 -1.72 -25.47 15.56
CA LYS A 23 -2.69 -24.98 16.54
C LYS A 23 -3.81 -25.97 16.85
N GLN A 24 -3.65 -27.25 16.50
CA GLN A 24 -4.63 -28.32 16.73
C GLN A 24 -5.99 -28.08 16.05
N ALA A 25 -6.06 -27.28 14.98
CA ALA A 25 -7.28 -27.13 14.21
C ALA A 25 -7.62 -28.43 13.46
N THR A 26 -8.91 -28.70 13.25
CA THR A 26 -9.34 -29.86 12.44
C THR A 26 -8.84 -29.73 11.01
N THR A 27 -8.67 -30.86 10.33
CA THR A 27 -8.19 -30.92 8.94
C THR A 27 -9.05 -30.07 8.00
N GLY A 28 -10.36 -30.05 8.22
CA GLY A 28 -11.30 -29.22 7.45
C GLY A 28 -11.10 -27.73 7.69
N THR A 29 -10.94 -27.31 8.95
CA THR A 29 -10.66 -25.90 9.30
C THR A 29 -9.32 -25.44 8.76
N ALA A 30 -8.29 -26.29 8.85
CA ALA A 30 -6.96 -25.98 8.32
C ALA A 30 -6.98 -25.86 6.79
N ALA A 31 -7.75 -26.72 6.09
CA ALA A 31 -7.88 -26.66 4.64
C ALA A 31 -8.59 -25.39 4.17
N VAL A 32 -9.69 -25.00 4.85
CA VAL A 32 -10.39 -23.75 4.55
C VAL A 32 -9.52 -22.53 4.84
N ALA A 33 -8.80 -22.53 5.96
CA ALA A 33 -7.86 -21.45 6.28
C ALA A 33 -6.74 -21.34 5.23
N GLY A 34 -6.17 -22.47 4.81
CA GLY A 34 -5.17 -22.51 3.74
C GLY A 34 -5.71 -21.97 2.41
N ALA A 35 -6.89 -22.44 1.98
CA ALA A 35 -7.51 -21.99 0.74
C ALA A 35 -7.88 -20.49 0.78
N ALA A 36 -8.48 -20.02 1.87
CA ALA A 36 -8.88 -18.63 2.03
C ALA A 36 -7.66 -17.69 2.04
N THR A 37 -6.58 -18.08 2.72
CA THR A 37 -5.37 -17.24 2.83
C THR A 37 -4.57 -17.28 1.53
N GLY A 38 -4.48 -18.42 0.86
CA GLY A 38 -3.86 -18.54 -0.47
C GLY A 38 -4.59 -17.73 -1.55
N ALA A 39 -5.92 -17.81 -1.59
CA ALA A 39 -6.74 -17.02 -2.50
C ALA A 39 -6.69 -15.53 -2.17
N GLY A 40 -6.74 -15.17 -0.88
CA GLY A 40 -6.61 -13.79 -0.40
C GLY A 40 -5.27 -13.16 -0.75
N ALA A 41 -4.17 -13.91 -0.61
CA ALA A 41 -2.83 -13.45 -0.98
C ALA A 41 -2.69 -13.19 -2.48
N ALA A 42 -3.20 -14.09 -3.32
CA ALA A 42 -3.21 -13.88 -4.77
C ALA A 42 -4.07 -12.67 -5.17
N GLY A 43 -5.23 -12.50 -4.54
CA GLY A 43 -6.11 -11.34 -4.74
C GLY A 43 -5.48 -10.02 -4.32
N ALA A 44 -4.78 -9.99 -3.18
CA ALA A 44 -4.08 -8.81 -2.69
C ALA A 44 -2.94 -8.38 -3.64
N VAL A 45 -2.18 -9.33 -4.17
CA VAL A 45 -1.13 -9.02 -5.16
C VAL A 45 -1.72 -8.44 -6.44
N LEU A 46 -2.85 -8.96 -6.92
CA LEU A 46 -3.54 -8.40 -8.08
C LEU A 46 -4.03 -6.97 -7.82
N LEU A 47 -4.60 -6.71 -6.64
CA LEU A 47 -5.02 -5.37 -6.24
C LEU A 47 -3.84 -4.40 -6.16
N VAL A 48 -2.72 -4.82 -5.56
CA VAL A 48 -1.51 -3.99 -5.47
C VAL A 48 -0.95 -3.69 -6.85
N GLN A 49 -0.93 -4.67 -7.77
CA GLN A 49 -0.48 -4.43 -9.14
C GLN A 49 -1.44 -3.51 -9.92
N ALA A 50 -2.75 -3.62 -9.69
CA ALA A 50 -3.72 -2.72 -10.30
C ALA A 50 -3.61 -1.29 -9.73
N ALA A 51 -3.28 -1.14 -8.44
CA ALA A 51 -3.10 0.15 -7.79
C ALA A 51 -1.73 0.80 -8.09
N LEU A 52 -0.71 -0.01 -8.38
CA LEU A 52 0.67 0.43 -8.67
C LEU A 52 0.77 1.55 -9.71
N PRO A 53 0.12 1.49 -10.88
CA PRO A 53 0.17 2.59 -11.86
C PRO A 53 -0.43 3.89 -11.30
N ILE A 54 -1.50 3.81 -10.51
CA ILE A 54 -2.10 4.99 -9.86
C ILE A 54 -1.16 5.55 -8.79
N LEU A 55 -0.55 4.68 -7.98
CA LEU A 55 0.42 5.06 -6.95
C LEU A 55 1.69 5.66 -7.54
N ILE A 56 2.16 5.16 -8.68
CA ILE A 56 3.29 5.73 -9.42
C ILE A 56 2.93 7.13 -9.94
N VAL A 57 1.76 7.30 -10.56
CA VAL A 57 1.32 8.62 -11.04
C VAL A 57 1.14 9.61 -9.88
N ALA A 58 0.53 9.18 -8.77
CA ALA A 58 0.42 9.97 -7.56
C ALA A 58 1.80 10.29 -6.94
N GLY A 59 2.74 9.37 -7.03
CA GLY A 59 4.12 9.56 -6.57
C GLY A 59 4.97 10.49 -7.43
N ILE A 60 4.79 10.45 -8.75
CA ILE A 60 5.56 11.28 -9.69
C ILE A 60 4.95 12.67 -9.86
N ILE A 61 3.62 12.79 -9.85
CA ILE A 61 2.93 14.06 -10.08
C ILE A 61 2.43 14.66 -8.77
N GLY A 62 1.78 13.85 -7.94
CA GLY A 62 1.15 14.31 -6.70
C GLY A 62 2.14 14.75 -5.62
N LEU A 63 3.24 14.01 -5.41
CA LEU A 63 4.27 14.36 -4.42
C LEU A 63 5.01 15.67 -4.77
N PRO A 64 5.46 15.88 -6.03
CA PRO A 64 6.04 17.16 -6.44
C PRO A 64 5.02 18.30 -6.44
N ALA A 65 3.78 18.07 -6.88
CA ALA A 65 2.73 19.09 -6.85
C ALA A 65 2.37 19.50 -5.42
N ALA A 66 2.27 18.54 -4.49
CA ALA A 66 2.08 18.81 -3.07
C ALA A 66 3.29 19.56 -2.49
N GLY A 67 4.52 19.14 -2.83
CA GLY A 67 5.74 19.82 -2.43
C GLY A 67 5.78 21.28 -2.90
N ILE A 68 5.46 21.54 -4.17
CA ILE A 68 5.37 22.89 -4.74
C ILE A 68 4.24 23.69 -4.09
N TYR A 69 3.08 23.08 -3.83
CA TYR A 69 1.97 23.73 -3.14
C TYR A 69 2.33 24.13 -1.71
N TYR A 70 2.94 23.24 -0.93
CA TYR A 70 3.35 23.54 0.45
C TYR A 70 4.52 24.53 0.51
N ILE A 71 5.50 24.43 -0.38
CA ILE A 71 6.60 25.41 -0.49
C ILE A 71 6.07 26.77 -0.96
N GLY A 72 5.16 26.78 -1.94
CA GLY A 72 4.50 27.98 -2.44
C GLY A 72 3.65 28.66 -1.38
N LYS A 73 2.88 27.89 -0.61
CA LYS A 73 2.10 28.37 0.54
C LYS A 73 3.00 28.92 1.64
N ALA A 74 4.09 28.22 1.97
CA ALA A 74 5.09 28.69 2.94
C ALA A 74 5.82 29.97 2.49
N ARG A 75 5.98 30.19 1.17
CA ARG A 75 6.52 31.43 0.61
C ARG A 75 5.49 32.57 0.55
N GLY A 76 4.20 32.25 0.40
CA GLY A 76 3.10 33.20 0.44
C GLY A 76 2.89 33.81 1.82
N GLU A 77 2.99 32.99 2.87
CA GLU A 77 2.89 33.47 4.26
C GLU A 77 4.12 34.28 4.70
N ARG A 78 5.28 34.11 4.04
CA ARG A 78 6.46 34.96 4.25
C ARG A 78 6.43 36.29 3.47
N LYS A 79 5.40 36.54 2.65
CA LYS A 79 5.23 37.80 1.91
C LYS A 79 4.32 38.83 2.62
N ALA A 80 4.13 38.71 3.93
CA ALA A 80 3.42 39.70 4.73
C ALA A 80 4.28 40.29 5.87
N LEU A 81 5.50 40.72 5.56
CA LEU A 81 6.04 41.91 6.20
C LEU A 81 5.94 43.01 5.14
N GLY A 82 4.84 43.76 5.17
CA GLY A 82 4.70 44.98 4.39
C GLY A 82 5.87 45.93 4.66
N PRO A 83 6.19 46.86 3.75
CA PRO A 83 7.27 47.80 3.99
C PRO A 83 7.01 48.50 5.32
N GLY A 84 7.87 48.20 6.31
CA GLY A 84 7.86 48.85 7.60
C GLY A 84 7.95 50.34 7.35
N ARG A 85 6.81 51.00 7.54
CA ARG A 85 6.66 52.45 7.49
C ARG A 85 7.73 53.04 8.40
N ARG A 86 8.60 53.86 7.82
CA ARG A 86 9.47 54.77 8.58
C ARG A 86 8.56 55.63 9.44
N ASP A 87 8.76 55.64 10.76
CA ASP A 87 8.25 56.68 11.66
C ASP A 87 9.13 56.72 12.94
N TYR A 88 10.40 57.14 12.82
CA TYR A 88 11.13 57.97 13.80
C TYR A 88 12.24 58.76 13.09
#